data_AF-A0A1M3NDD0-F1
#
_entry.id   AF-A0A1M3NDD0-F1
#
_cell.length_a   1.000
_cell.length_b   1.000
_cell.length_c   1.000
_cell.angle_alpha   90.00
_cell.angle_beta   90.00
_cell.angle_gamma   90.00
#
_symmetry.space_group_name_H-M   'P 1'
#
loop_
_entity.id
_entity.type
_entity.pdbx_description
1 polymer ?
#
loop_
_entity_poly.entity_id
_entity_poly.type
_entity_poly.pdbx_seq_one_letter_code
_entity_poly.pdbx_strand_id
1 'polypeptide(L)'
;MRLKALGHRTTTAHNGEVAMGIVERDRPDLVVLDVTMPEMNGYQACRAIKRIDPKIGVIILTAKTEAADRFWASQSGADDFLNKPIDPAALVQRIEALLTPS
;
A
#
# COMPACT_ATOMS: atom_id res chain seq x y z
N MET A 1 -7.39 -11.55 8.27
CA MET A 1 -7.74 -12.99 8.36
C MET A 1 -7.56 -13.72 7.03
N ARG A 2 -8.07 -13.19 5.90
CA ARG A 2 -8.00 -13.88 4.59
C ARG A 2 -6.58 -14.09 4.04
N LEU A 3 -5.70 -13.08 4.13
CA LEU A 3 -4.31 -13.18 3.64
C LEU A 3 -3.45 -14.18 4.43
N LYS A 4 -3.61 -14.21 5.77
CA LYS A 4 -2.92 -15.21 6.60
C LYS A 4 -3.34 -16.64 6.25
N ALA A 5 -4.63 -16.84 5.94
CA ALA A 5 -5.16 -18.14 5.52
C ALA A 5 -4.62 -18.59 4.14
N LEU A 6 -4.15 -17.64 3.31
CA LEU A 6 -3.48 -17.90 2.03
C LEU A 6 -1.95 -18.10 2.19
N GLY A 7 -1.44 -18.14 3.42
CA GLY A 7 -0.01 -18.38 3.70
C GLY A 7 0.85 -17.12 3.78
N HIS A 8 0.27 -15.93 3.62
CA HIS A 8 1.04 -14.68 3.74
C HIS A 8 1.31 -14.31 5.20
N ARG A 9 2.54 -13.85 5.48
CA ARG A 9 2.85 -13.15 6.72
C ARG A 9 2.35 -11.72 6.61
N THR A 10 1.53 -11.29 7.56
CA THR A 10 0.97 -9.94 7.55
C THR A 10 1.25 -9.23 8.86
N THR A 11 1.76 -8.00 8.77
CA THR A 11 1.90 -7.06 9.89
C THR A 11 0.96 -5.88 9.65
N THR A 12 0.31 -5.40 10.70
CA THR A 12 -0.60 -4.23 10.63
C THR A 12 0.07 -3.01 11.27
N ALA A 13 -0.04 -1.87 10.60
CA ALA A 13 0.34 -0.58 11.13
C ALA A 13 -0.89 0.31 11.27
N HIS A 14 -0.93 1.16 12.31
CA HIS A 14 -2.08 2.03 12.58
C HIS A 14 -1.86 3.48 12.15
N ASN A 15 -0.63 3.84 11.75
CA ASN A 15 -0.30 5.15 11.19
C ASN A 15 0.94 5.02 10.27
N GLY A 16 1.27 6.12 9.58
CA GLY A 16 2.38 6.17 8.66
C GLY A 16 3.75 5.92 9.32
N GLU A 17 3.98 6.46 10.52
CA GLU A 17 5.27 6.33 11.23
C GLU A 17 5.57 4.88 11.61
N VAL A 18 4.60 4.17 12.21
CA VAL A 18 4.72 2.75 12.54
C VAL A 18 4.90 1.92 11.27
N ALA A 19 4.19 2.26 10.18
CA ALA A 19 4.35 1.57 8.90
C ALA A 19 5.79 1.69 8.36
N MET A 20 6.39 2.88 8.44
CA MET A 20 7.78 3.08 8.01
C MET A 20 8.76 2.26 8.85
N GLY A 21 8.62 2.26 10.17
CA GLY A 21 9.48 1.45 11.04
C GLY A 21 9.36 -0.06 10.78
N ILE A 22 8.17 -0.55 10.40
CA ILE A 22 7.97 -1.94 9.97
C ILE A 22 8.65 -2.18 8.61
N VAL A 23 8.49 -1.28 7.64
CA VAL A 23 9.08 -1.43 6.30
C VAL A 23 10.60 -1.50 6.37
N GLU A 24 11.22 -0.63 7.16
CA GLU A 24 12.68 -0.61 7.34
C GLU A 24 13.21 -1.87 7.99
N ARG A 25 12.50 -2.37 9.01
CA ARG A 25 12.91 -3.54 9.80
C ARG A 25 12.62 -4.87 9.10
N ASP A 26 11.39 -5.04 8.63
CA ASP A 26 10.87 -6.34 8.17
C ASP A 26 11.00 -6.51 6.65
N ARG A 27 11.26 -5.43 5.90
CA ARG A 27 11.44 -5.43 4.42
C ARG A 27 10.36 -6.25 3.70
N PRO A 28 9.07 -5.86 3.82
CA PRO A 28 7.97 -6.62 3.22
C PRO A 28 8.01 -6.58 1.69
N ASP A 29 7.54 -7.64 1.05
CA ASP A 29 7.44 -7.71 -0.42
C ASP A 29 6.33 -6.78 -0.97
N LEU A 30 5.30 -6.52 -0.16
CA LEU A 30 4.17 -5.66 -0.54
C LEU A 30 3.59 -4.92 0.67
N VAL A 31 3.16 -3.68 0.45
CA VAL A 31 2.48 -2.82 1.42
C VAL A 31 1.15 -2.35 0.86
N VAL A 32 0.08 -2.47 1.66
CA VAL A 32 -1.22 -1.88 1.37
C VAL A 32 -1.42 -0.67 2.27
N LEU A 33 -1.61 0.51 1.68
CA LEU A 33 -1.70 1.79 2.40
C LEU A 33 -3.08 2.41 2.25
N ASP A 34 -3.57 3.05 3.31
CA ASP A 34 -4.69 3.97 3.24
C ASP A 34 -4.20 5.37 2.88
N VAL A 35 -4.91 6.12 2.03
CA VAL A 35 -4.60 7.55 1.81
C VAL A 35 -4.93 8.37 3.04
N THR A 36 -6.05 8.08 3.69
CA THR A 36 -6.54 8.85 4.83
C THR A 36 -5.91 8.30 6.11
N MET A 37 -4.75 8.85 6.46
CA MET A 37 -4.06 8.59 7.73
C MET A 37 -3.72 9.92 8.41
N PRO A 38 -3.75 9.98 9.75
CA PRO A 38 -3.26 11.13 10.50
C PRO A 38 -1.74 11.31 10.28
N GLU A 39 -1.29 12.56 10.38
CA GLU A 39 0.12 12.99 10.32
C GLU A 39 0.81 12.81 8.96
N MET A 40 0.92 11.58 8.46
CA MET A 40 1.50 11.26 7.15
C MET A 40 0.46 10.56 6.27
N ASN A 41 0.14 11.16 5.12
CA ASN A 41 -0.82 10.55 4.19
C ASN A 41 -0.22 9.40 3.37
N GLY A 42 -1.07 8.54 2.81
CA GLY A 42 -0.64 7.36 2.05
C GLY A 42 0.26 7.67 0.84
N TYR A 43 0.12 8.84 0.20
CA TYR A 43 0.99 9.23 -0.92
C TYR A 43 2.42 9.55 -0.46
N GLN A 44 2.56 10.24 0.68
CA GLN A 44 3.86 10.53 1.28
C GLN A 44 4.54 9.24 1.76
N ALA A 45 3.78 8.37 2.42
CA ALA A 45 4.25 7.06 2.87
C ALA A 45 4.76 6.22 1.69
N CYS A 46 3.98 6.13 0.60
CA CYS A 46 4.36 5.40 -0.60
C CYS A 46 5.69 5.91 -1.19
N ARG A 47 5.85 7.23 -1.31
CA ARG A 47 7.12 7.80 -1.79
C ARG A 47 8.30 7.45 -0.89
N ALA A 48 8.11 7.46 0.42
CA ALA A 48 9.16 7.11 1.36
C ALA A 48 9.55 5.62 1.23
N ILE A 49 8.57 4.72 1.14
CA ILE A 49 8.78 3.27 0.95
C ILE A 49 9.52 3.00 -0.36
N LYS A 50 9.09 3.59 -1.47
CA LYS A 50 9.73 3.40 -2.78
C LYS A 50 11.16 3.95 -2.84
N ARG A 51 11.52 4.92 -1.99
CA ARG A 51 12.91 5.39 -1.83
C ARG A 51 13.77 4.42 -1.01
N ILE A 52 13.18 3.72 -0.04
CA ILE A 52 13.89 2.70 0.75
C ILE A 52 14.17 1.47 -0.11
N ASP A 53 13.18 1.03 -0.87
CA ASP A 53 13.32 -0.03 -1.86
C ASP A 53 12.23 0.08 -2.94
N PRO A 54 12.60 0.37 -4.20
CA PRO A 54 11.64 0.50 -5.28
C PRO A 54 10.95 -0.82 -5.65
N LYS A 55 11.49 -1.98 -5.23
CA LYS A 55 10.93 -3.30 -5.51
C LYS A 55 9.76 -3.66 -4.61
N ILE A 56 9.59 -2.99 -3.47
CA ILE A 56 8.45 -3.23 -2.58
C ILE A 56 7.18 -2.83 -3.33
N GLY A 57 6.27 -3.77 -3.53
CA GLY A 57 4.96 -3.50 -4.11
C GLY A 57 4.15 -2.57 -3.21
N VAL A 58 3.51 -1.55 -3.75
CA VAL A 58 2.65 -0.63 -2.99
C VAL A 58 1.29 -0.50 -3.65
N ILE A 59 0.25 -0.89 -2.91
CA ILE A 59 -1.15 -0.67 -3.28
C ILE A 59 -1.71 0.44 -2.39
N ILE A 60 -2.26 1.49 -3.00
CA ILE A 60 -2.93 2.57 -2.27
C ILE A 60 -4.45 2.37 -2.33
N LEU A 61 -5.09 2.42 -1.17
CA LEU A 61 -6.54 2.43 -1.00
C LEU A 61 -7.01 3.86 -0.72
N THR A 62 -7.86 4.41 -1.58
CA THR A 62 -8.34 5.78 -1.46
C THR A 62 -9.85 5.87 -1.58
N ALA A 63 -10.50 6.75 -0.83
CA ALA A 63 -11.88 7.18 -1.11
C ALA A 63 -11.92 8.48 -1.94
N LYS A 64 -10.75 9.07 -2.21
CA LYS A 64 -10.63 10.37 -2.81
C LYS A 64 -10.58 10.29 -4.33
N THR A 65 -11.36 11.14 -4.99
CA THR A 65 -11.55 11.14 -6.45
C THR A 65 -11.26 12.48 -7.10
N GLU A 66 -10.78 13.47 -6.32
CA GLU A 66 -10.55 14.82 -6.81
C GLU A 66 -9.34 14.90 -7.75
N ALA A 67 -9.30 15.95 -8.58
CA ALA A 67 -8.22 16.15 -9.54
C ALA A 67 -6.83 16.25 -8.87
N ALA A 68 -6.77 16.88 -7.70
CA ALA A 68 -5.54 16.99 -6.91
C ALA A 68 -5.04 15.61 -6.44
N ASP A 69 -5.94 14.71 -6.05
CA ASP A 69 -5.56 13.37 -5.59
C ASP A 69 -5.03 12.50 -6.73
N ARG A 70 -5.55 12.67 -7.95
CA ARG A 70 -4.99 12.02 -9.15
C ARG A 70 -3.56 12.48 -9.43
N PHE A 71 -3.29 13.78 -9.26
CA PHE A 71 -1.93 14.31 -9.39
C PHE A 71 -1.01 13.64 -8.35
N TRP A 72 -1.38 13.65 -7.07
CA TRP A 72 -0.56 13.06 -6.02
C TRP A 72 -0.39 11.54 -6.15
N ALA A 73 -1.41 10.84 -6.60
CA ALA A 73 -1.36 9.42 -6.95
C ALA A 73 -0.27 9.15 -7.99
N SER A 74 -0.27 9.89 -9.11
CA SER A 74 0.76 9.74 -10.16
C SER A 74 2.18 9.99 -9.65
N GLN A 75 2.34 10.90 -8.68
CA GLN A 75 3.63 11.25 -8.09
C GLN A 75 4.06 10.32 -6.94
N SER A 76 3.20 9.39 -6.52
CA SER A 76 3.49 8.56 -5.34
C SER A 76 4.43 7.39 -5.64
N GLY A 77 4.44 6.93 -6.90
CA GLY A 77 5.18 5.73 -7.32
C GLY A 77 4.51 4.41 -6.93
N ALA A 78 3.24 4.42 -6.50
CA ALA A 78 2.50 3.18 -6.20
C ALA A 78 2.29 2.33 -7.46
N ASP A 79 2.24 1.01 -7.28
CA ASP A 79 2.04 0.05 -8.37
C ASP A 79 0.56 -0.15 -8.69
N ASP A 80 -0.33 0.05 -7.72
CA ASP A 80 -1.78 0.01 -7.94
C ASP A 80 -2.55 0.97 -7.02
N PHE A 81 -3.74 1.37 -7.48
CA PHE A 81 -4.69 2.20 -6.75
C PHE A 81 -6.07 1.57 -6.77
N LEU A 82 -6.66 1.41 -5.61
CA LEU A 82 -8.02 0.91 -5.47
C LEU A 82 -8.91 1.94 -4.78
N ASN A 83 -10.09 2.15 -5.34
CA ASN A 83 -11.09 3.04 -4.77
C ASN A 83 -11.95 2.32 -3.72
N LYS A 84 -12.18 2.97 -2.59
CA LYS A 84 -13.12 2.52 -1.57
C LYS A 84 -14.57 2.85 -1.96
N PRO A 85 -15.54 1.99 -1.62
CA PRO A 85 -15.38 0.68 -0.95
C PRO A 85 -14.76 -0.38 -1.88
N ILE A 86 -13.87 -1.20 -1.33
CA ILE A 86 -13.18 -2.28 -2.04
C ILE A 86 -13.82 -3.62 -1.75
N ASP A 87 -13.96 -4.44 -2.80
CA ASP A 87 -14.22 -5.87 -2.65
C ASP A 87 -12.95 -6.58 -2.12
N PRO A 88 -13.01 -7.25 -0.95
CA PRO A 88 -11.88 -8.01 -0.43
C PRO A 88 -11.30 -9.04 -1.40
N ALA A 89 -12.12 -9.63 -2.29
CA ALA A 89 -11.64 -10.58 -3.29
C ALA A 89 -10.79 -9.88 -4.37
N ALA A 90 -11.22 -8.70 -4.82
CA ALA A 90 -10.46 -7.89 -5.76
C ALA A 90 -9.11 -7.45 -5.17
N LEU A 91 -9.08 -7.06 -3.88
CA LEU A 91 -7.82 -6.71 -3.21
C LEU A 91 -6.85 -7.89 -3.16
N VAL A 92 -7.33 -9.09 -2.82
CA VAL A 92 -6.47 -10.30 -2.80
C VAL A 92 -5.88 -10.57 -4.18
N GLN A 93 -6.69 -10.48 -5.25
CA GLN A 93 -6.19 -10.68 -6.61
C GLN A 93 -5.08 -9.69 -6.98
N ARG A 94 -5.20 -8.42 -6.59
CA ARG A 94 -4.14 -7.41 -6.83
C ARG A 94 -2.86 -7.72 -6.06
N ILE A 95 -3.00 -8.15 -4.81
CA ILE A 95 -1.86 -8.54 -3.99
C ILE A 95 -1.12 -9.72 -4.62
N GLU A 96 -1.84 -10.78 -5.02
CA GLU A 96 -1.24 -11.96 -5.64
C GLU A 96 -0.57 -11.62 -6.98
N ALA A 97 -1.20 -10.77 -7.80
CA ALA A 97 -0.64 -10.34 -9.07
C ALA A 97 0.69 -9.57 -8.91
N LEU A 98 0.86 -8.80 -7.83
CA LEU A 98 2.09 -8.06 -7.57
C LEU A 98 3.18 -8.90 -6.86
N LEU A 99 2.79 -9.95 -6.14
CA LEU A 99 3.74 -10.85 -5.45
C LEU A 99 4.27 -11.97 -6.35
N THR A 100 3.61 -12.24 -7.48
CA THR A 100 4.05 -13.26 -8.43
C THR A 100 4.95 -12.61 -9.47
N PRO A 101 6.24 -12.99 -9.58
CA PRO A 101 7.10 -12.48 -10.64
C PRO A 101 6.62 -13.03 -12.00
N SER A 102 6.51 -12.15 -12.99
CA SER A 102 6.37 -12.51 -14.41
C SER A 102 7.60 -13.21 -14.94
#